data_AF-A0A542AYA5-F1
#
_entry.id   AF-A0A542AYA5-F1
#
_cell.length_a   1.000
_cell.length_b   1.000
_cell.length_c   1.000
_cell.angle_alpha   90.00
_cell.angle_beta   90.00
_cell.angle_gamma   90.00
#
_symmetry.space_group_name_H-M   'P 1'
#
loop_
_entity.id
_entity.type
_entity.pdbx_description
1 polymer ?
#
loop_
_entity_poly.entity_id
_entity_poly.type
_entity_poly.pdbx_seq_one_letter_code
_entity_poly.pdbx_strand_id
1 'polypeptide(L)' 'MLLFWISTIIAFIIIAYIVHKFFFKDVRGNPSEDKRLWKFWGIRTFYWQGVFLIALGIVALLLAIIKWSGVWPLLN' A
#
# COMPACT_ATOMS: atom_id res chain seq x y z
N MET A 1 11.88 19.41 5.63
CA MET A 1 12.24 18.05 6.14
C MET A 1 11.13 17.27 6.88
N LEU A 2 10.56 17.76 8.01
CA LEU A 2 9.53 17.01 8.77
C LEU A 2 8.21 16.83 7.99
N LEU A 3 7.79 17.85 7.26
CA LEU A 3 6.61 17.82 6.38
C LEU A 3 6.72 16.77 5.25
N PHE A 4 7.94 16.55 4.73
CA PHE A 4 8.22 15.53 3.71
C PHE A 4 7.99 14.11 4.24
N TRP A 5 8.42 13.83 5.47
CA TRP A 5 8.19 12.53 6.09
C TRP A 5 6.70 12.31 6.40
N ILE A 6 6.01 13.34 6.88
CA ILE A 6 4.56 13.29 7.12
C ILE A 6 3.81 13.03 5.80
N SER A 7 4.11 13.75 4.73
CA SER A 7 3.44 13.57 3.44
C SER A 7 3.69 12.17 2.86
N THR A 8 4.90 11.64 3.04
CA THR A 8 5.27 10.28 2.61
C THR A 8 4.48 9.21 3.38
N ILE A 9 4.35 9.35 4.70
CA ILE A 9 3.56 8.43 5.53
C ILE A 9 2.08 8.48 5.14
N ILE A 10 1.53 9.68 4.94
CA ILE A 10 0.14 9.86 4.50
C ILE A 10 -0.07 9.20 3.13
N ALA A 11 0.83 9.45 2.16
CA ALA A 11 0.77 8.83 0.84
C ALA A 11 0.81 7.30 0.93
N PHE A 12 1.70 6.75 1.77
CA PHE A 12 1.77 5.31 2.01
C PHE A 12 0.46 4.74 2.56
N ILE A 13 -0.15 5.39 3.56
CA ILE A 13 -1.43 4.93 4.13
C ILE A 13 -2.55 4.96 3.09
N ILE A 14 -2.63 6.04 2.29
CA ILE A 14 -3.64 6.16 1.22
C ILE A 14 -3.45 5.05 0.17
N ILE A 15 -2.21 4.83 -0.28
CA ILE A 15 -1.91 3.79 -1.26
C ILE A 15 -2.19 2.40 -0.69
N ALA A 16 -1.77 2.12 0.55
CA ALA A 16 -2.05 0.85 1.22
C ALA A 16 -3.56 0.61 1.35
N TYR A 17 -4.35 1.65 1.62
CA TYR A 17 -5.81 1.55 1.64
C TYR A 17 -6.41 1.25 0.26
N ILE A 18 -5.91 1.91 -0.80
CA ILE A 18 -6.35 1.65 -2.18
C ILE A 18 -6.00 0.22 -2.60
N VAL A 19 -4.74 -0.19 -2.41
CA VAL A 19 -4.26 -1.54 -2.69
C VAL A 19 -5.08 -2.55 -1.91
N HIS A 20 -5.31 -2.32 -0.61
CA HIS A 20 -6.20 -3.15 0.18
C HIS A 20 -7.59 -3.22 -0.47
N LYS A 21 -8.24 -2.09 -0.80
CA LYS A 21 -9.61 -2.10 -1.34
C LYS A 21 -9.72 -2.87 -2.67
N PHE A 22 -8.72 -2.78 -3.54
CA PHE A 22 -8.67 -3.52 -4.80
C PHE A 22 -8.37 -5.01 -4.57
N PHE A 23 -7.25 -5.33 -3.93
CA PHE A 23 -6.84 -6.72 -3.69
C PHE A 23 -7.78 -7.47 -2.74
N PHE A 24 -8.43 -6.78 -1.80
CA PHE A 24 -9.41 -7.40 -0.89
C PHE A 24 -10.65 -7.88 -1.64
N LYS A 25 -11.02 -7.21 -2.73
CA LYS A 25 -12.14 -7.64 -3.57
C LYS A 25 -11.77 -8.90 -4.37
N ASP A 26 -10.53 -8.99 -4.84
CA ASP A 26 -10.04 -10.12 -5.63
C ASP A 26 -9.70 -11.34 -4.77
N VAL A 27 -9.17 -11.13 -3.56
CA VAL A 27 -8.77 -12.22 -2.64
C VAL A 27 -9.96 -12.82 -1.91
N ARG A 28 -11.08 -12.09 -1.77
CA ARG A 28 -12.27 -12.51 -1.03
C ARG A 28 -13.38 -12.97 -1.95
N GLY A 29 -13.02 -13.73 -2.99
CA GLY A 29 -13.97 -14.36 -3.92
C GLY A 29 -15.10 -15.10 -3.20
N ASN A 30 -16.11 -15.55 -3.96
CA ASN A 30 -17.43 -16.02 -3.53
C ASN A 30 -17.59 -16.29 -1.99
N PRO A 31 -18.46 -15.54 -1.28
CA PRO A 31 -18.45 -15.41 0.18
C PRO A 31 -18.75 -16.68 0.99
N SER A 32 -19.03 -17.81 0.32
CA SER A 32 -19.38 -19.11 0.91
C SER A 32 -18.18 -19.99 1.25
N GLU A 33 -17.06 -19.95 0.53
CA GLU A 33 -15.88 -20.80 0.80
C GLU A 33 -14.79 -20.09 1.62
N ASP A 34 -14.69 -18.76 1.49
CA ASP A 34 -13.53 -17.97 1.97
C ASP A 34 -13.59 -17.51 3.43
N LYS A 35 -14.77 -17.52 4.09
CA LYS A 35 -14.86 -17.18 5.53
C LYS A 35 -14.02 -18.13 6.40
N ARG A 36 -13.75 -19.35 5.91
CA ARG A 36 -12.95 -20.35 6.60
C ARG A 36 -11.45 -20.10 6.42
N LEU A 37 -11.03 -19.63 5.24
CA LEU A 37 -9.63 -19.30 4.94
C LEU A 37 -9.18 -18.02 5.65
N TRP A 38 -10.04 -17.01 5.75
CA TRP A 38 -9.71 -15.75 6.44
C TRP A 38 -9.59 -15.87 7.97
N LYS A 39 -9.98 -17.02 8.55
CA LYS A 39 -9.72 -17.35 9.97
C LYS A 39 -8.27 -17.78 10.21
N PHE A 40 -7.57 -18.26 9.18
CA PHE A 40 -6.17 -18.64 9.32
C PHE A 40 -5.28 -17.40 9.28
N TRP A 41 -4.63 -17.13 10.41
CA TRP A 41 -3.70 -16.01 10.57
C TRP A 41 -2.59 -16.00 9.50
N GLY A 42 -2.10 -17.17 9.07
CA GLY A 42 -1.09 -17.26 8.03
C GLY A 42 -1.50 -16.58 6.72
N ILE A 43 -2.70 -16.88 6.21
CA ILE A 43 -3.24 -16.31 4.97
C ILE A 43 -3.44 -14.79 5.12
N ARG A 44 -3.91 -14.34 6.30
CA ARG A 44 -4.06 -12.92 6.61
C ARG A 44 -2.70 -12.20 6.63
N THR A 45 -1.66 -12.79 7.21
CA THR A 45 -0.32 -12.19 7.27
C THR A 45 0.30 -12.08 5.88
N PHE A 46 0.25 -13.14 5.08
CA PHE A 46 0.74 -13.11 3.70
C PHE A 46 0.00 -12.08 2.85
N TYR A 47 -1.31 -11.95 3.03
CA TYR A 47 -2.09 -10.91 2.38
C TYR A 47 -1.59 -9.50 2.74
N TRP A 48 -1.46 -9.19 4.03
CA TRP A 48 -1.00 -7.86 4.46
C TRP A 48 0.44 -7.58 4.04
N GLN A 49 1.32 -8.60 4.05
CA GLN A 49 2.66 -8.48 3.49
C GLN A 49 2.62 -8.09 2.01
N GLY A 50 1.78 -8.73 1.21
CA GLY A 50 1.59 -8.37 -0.20
C GLY A 50 1.09 -6.93 -0.38
N VAL A 51 0.08 -6.53 0.39
CA VAL A 51 -0.45 -5.15 0.36
C VAL A 51 0.64 -4.13 0.69
N PHE A 52 1.44 -4.36 1.73
CA PHE A 52 2.51 -3.44 2.12
C PHE A 52 3.65 -3.41 1.12
N LEU A 53 4.04 -4.54 0.53
CA LEU A 53 5.09 -4.60 -0.50
C LEU A 53 4.69 -3.81 -1.76
N ILE A 54 3.45 -3.99 -2.22
CA ILE A 54 2.93 -3.24 -3.37
C ILE A 54 2.84 -1.76 -3.05
N ALA A 55 2.31 -1.40 -1.87
CA ALA A 55 2.21 -0.01 -1.45
C ALA A 55 3.58 0.66 -1.34
N LEU A 56 4.58 -0.03 -0.79
CA LEU A 56 5.98 0.43 -0.75
C LEU A 56 6.54 0.63 -2.15
N GLY A 57 6.31 -0.32 -3.08
CA GLY A 57 6.75 -0.20 -4.46
C GLY A 57 6.17 1.03 -5.17
N ILE A 58 4.88 1.31 -4.98
CA ILE A 58 4.21 2.49 -5.55
C ILE A 58 4.77 3.78 -4.92
N VAL A 59 4.93 3.84 -3.60
CA VAL A 59 5.52 5.01 -2.93
C VAL A 59 6.95 5.25 -3.41
N ALA A 60 7.77 4.20 -3.52
CA ALA A 60 9.14 4.31 -4.01
C ALA A 60 9.19 4.84 -5.45
N LEU A 61 8.29 4.37 -6.33
CA LEU A 61 8.14 4.88 -7.70
C LEU A 61 7.74 6.36 -7.71
N LEU A 62 6.78 6.77 -6.88
CA LEU A 62 6.37 8.17 -6.77
C LEU A 62 7.51 9.06 -6.28
N LEU A 63 8.24 8.64 -5.25
CA LEU A 63 9.40 9.36 -4.74
C LEU A 63 10.52 9.46 -5.78
N ALA A 64 10.74 8.40 -6.56
CA ALA A 64 11.66 8.45 -7.69
C ALA A 64 11.20 9.51 -8.69
N ILE A 65 9.96 9.45 -9.17
CA ILE A 65 9.43 10.43 -10.13
C ILE A 65 9.58 11.87 -9.61
N ILE A 66 9.25 12.14 -8.34
CA ILE A 66 9.39 13.47 -7.73
C ILE A 66 10.85 13.93 -7.70
N LYS A 67 11.78 13.02 -7.42
CA LYS A 67 13.22 13.30 -7.47
C LYS A 67 13.67 13.69 -8.89
N TRP A 68 13.17 13.00 -9.91
CA TRP A 68 13.56 13.22 -11.31
C TRP A 68 12.81 14.37 -11.99
N SER A 69 11.63 14.78 -11.49
CA SER A 69 10.82 15.86 -12.08
C SER A 69 11.29 17.28 -11.69
N GLY A 70 12.34 17.41 -10.88
CA GLY A 70 12.83 18.71 -10.42
C GLY A 70 11.92 19.41 -9.42
N VAL A 71 10.86 18.74 -8.92
CA VAL A 71 9.95 19.25 -7.86
C VAL A 71 10.56 19.06 -6.47
N TRP A 72 11.59 18.21 -6.35
CA TRP A 72 12.32 17.94 -5.11
C TRP A 72 12.78 19.18 -4.30
N PRO A 73 13.29 20.28 -4.91
CA PRO A 73 13.70 21.48 -4.18
C PRO A 73 12.55 22.22 -3.48
N LEU A 74 11.29 22.01 -3.89
CA LEU A 74 10.11 22.65 -3.30
C LEU A 74 9.61 21.95 -2.02
N LEU A 75 10.08 20.73 -1.75
CA LEU A 75 9.63 19.89 -0.64
C LEU A 75 10.61 19.85 0.54
N ASN A 76 11.78 20.49 0.40
CA ASN A 76 12.86 20.47 1.38
C ASN A 76 12.71 21.57 2.42
#